data_AF-A0A966GJ30-F1
#
_entry.id   AF-A0A966GJ30-F1
#
_cell.length_a   1.000
_cell.length_b   1.000
_cell.length_c   1.000
_cell.angle_alpha   90.00
_cell.angle_beta   90.00
_cell.angle_gamma   90.00
#
_symmetry.space_group_name_H-M   'P 1'
#
loop_
_entity.id
_entity.type
_entity.pdbx_description
1 polymer ?
#
loop_
_entity_poly.entity_id
_entity_poly.type
_entity_poly.pdbx_seq_one_letter_code
_entity_poly.pdbx_strand_id
1 'polypeptide(L)'
;MDIDPDLDLVLSRDIAAPRELIYRCWTSEEHLPHWFVPKPHRVTACRLDVRPGGACNTTFEVDGKVMENEGVYLEVIPNEKLVFTDTYTEGWKPAADPFMTAILTFEDLGGGRTRYTAVARHRNAASARQHLDMGFHDGWGTVATQLEAYAQGLMA
;
A
#
# COMPACT_ATOMS: atom_id res chain seq x y z
N MET A 1 7.15 -12.42 10.50
CA MET A 1 5.86 -11.89 10.97
C MET A 1 4.99 -13.07 11.34
N ASP A 2 4.20 -12.94 12.40
CA ASP A 2 3.14 -13.91 12.73
C ASP A 2 1.91 -13.57 11.89
N ILE A 3 1.41 -14.53 11.10
CA ILE A 3 0.32 -14.34 10.13
C ILE A 3 -0.87 -15.17 10.59
N ASP A 4 -2.01 -14.52 10.76
CA ASP A 4 -3.27 -15.20 11.05
C ASP A 4 -4.08 -15.35 9.76
N PRO A 5 -4.26 -16.57 9.22
CA PRO A 5 -4.96 -16.78 7.95
C PRO A 5 -6.46 -16.40 7.98
N ASP A 6 -7.05 -16.25 9.16
CA ASP A 6 -8.45 -15.82 9.30
C ASP A 6 -8.59 -14.28 9.26
N LEU A 7 -7.50 -13.55 9.50
CA LEU A 7 -7.49 -12.09 9.67
C LEU A 7 -6.57 -11.36 8.68
N ASP A 8 -5.58 -12.04 8.12
CA ASP A 8 -4.51 -11.44 7.33
C ASP A 8 -4.55 -11.95 5.89
N LEU A 9 -4.61 -11.01 4.94
CA LEU A 9 -4.46 -11.31 3.52
C LEU A 9 -3.05 -10.96 3.07
N VAL A 10 -2.40 -11.86 2.30
CA VAL A 10 -0.99 -11.73 1.92
C VAL A 10 -0.83 -11.79 0.40
N LEU A 11 -0.04 -10.85 -0.14
CA LEU A 11 0.50 -10.89 -1.49
C LEU A 11 2.02 -10.87 -1.43
N SER A 12 2.69 -11.74 -2.19
CA SER A 12 4.14 -11.68 -2.37
C SER A 12 4.50 -11.75 -3.86
N ARG A 13 5.42 -10.88 -4.29
CA ARG A 13 5.90 -10.77 -5.67
C ARG A 13 7.40 -10.46 -5.68
N ASP A 14 8.11 -11.07 -6.62
CA ASP A 14 9.45 -10.61 -6.98
C ASP A 14 9.29 -9.51 -8.05
N ILE A 15 9.81 -8.32 -7.77
CA ILE A 15 9.75 -7.15 -8.65
C ILE A 15 11.15 -6.87 -9.20
N ALA A 16 11.26 -6.68 -10.52
CA ALA A 16 12.51 -6.37 -11.20
C ALA A 16 12.84 -4.86 -11.15
N ALA A 17 12.99 -4.34 -9.92
CA ALA A 17 13.52 -3.02 -9.60
C ALA A 17 14.12 -3.02 -8.18
N PRO A 18 15.12 -2.15 -7.89
CA PRO A 18 15.77 -2.09 -6.59
C PRO A 18 14.82 -1.58 -5.50
N ARG A 19 14.98 -2.06 -4.26
CA ARG A 19 14.06 -1.78 -3.15
C ARG A 19 13.99 -0.30 -2.80
N GLU A 20 15.07 0.43 -3.01
CA GLU A 20 15.15 1.88 -2.80
C GLU A 20 14.17 2.61 -3.74
N LEU A 21 14.04 2.14 -4.98
CA LEU A 21 13.11 2.68 -5.95
C LEU A 21 11.68 2.30 -5.61
N ILE A 22 11.43 1.05 -5.22
CA ILE A 22 10.11 0.59 -4.78
C ILE A 22 9.62 1.37 -3.55
N TYR A 23 10.50 1.58 -2.57
CA TYR A 23 10.22 2.40 -1.40
C TYR A 23 9.92 3.85 -1.78
N ARG A 24 10.74 4.44 -2.67
CA ARG A 24 10.52 5.81 -3.19
C ARG A 24 9.16 5.94 -3.89
N CYS A 25 8.72 4.93 -4.64
CA CYS A 25 7.40 4.93 -5.27
C CYS A 25 6.25 4.98 -4.26
N TRP A 26 6.39 4.31 -3.11
CA TRP A 26 5.40 4.29 -2.01
C TRP A 26 5.39 5.55 -1.15
N THR A 27 6.48 6.33 -1.15
CA THR A 27 6.74 7.40 -0.18
C THR A 27 6.84 8.79 -0.81
N SER A 28 6.57 8.88 -2.11
CA SER A 28 6.61 10.15 -2.85
C SER A 28 5.24 10.46 -3.45
N GLU A 29 4.75 11.66 -3.15
CA GLU A 29 3.55 12.23 -3.78
C GLU A 29 3.71 12.40 -5.30
N GLU A 30 4.95 12.50 -5.79
CA GLU A 30 5.28 12.53 -7.22
C GLU A 30 4.98 11.18 -7.90
N HIS A 31 5.24 10.06 -7.19
CA HIS A 31 5.26 8.73 -7.80
C HIS A 31 3.98 7.93 -7.56
N LEU A 32 3.40 8.03 -6.36
CA LEU A 32 2.22 7.26 -5.95
C LEU A 32 1.06 7.32 -6.99
N PRO A 33 0.72 8.49 -7.58
CA PRO A 33 -0.43 8.59 -8.48
C PRO A 33 -0.35 7.77 -9.77
N HIS A 34 0.84 7.31 -10.15
CA HIS A 34 1.05 6.64 -11.43
C HIS A 34 0.71 5.14 -11.43
N TRP A 35 0.57 4.53 -10.24
CA TRP A 35 0.46 3.07 -10.12
C TRP A 35 -0.42 2.57 -8.97
N PHE A 36 -0.71 3.39 -7.96
CA PHE A 36 -1.34 2.95 -6.71
C PHE A 36 -2.79 2.47 -6.85
N VAL A 37 -3.51 2.91 -7.90
CA VAL A 37 -4.88 2.49 -8.18
C VAL A 37 -4.94 1.83 -9.57
N PRO A 38 -5.64 0.69 -9.73
CA PRO A 38 -5.80 0.04 -11.03
C PRO A 38 -6.40 0.96 -12.09
N LYS A 39 -5.78 1.03 -13.28
CA LYS A 39 -6.38 1.73 -14.42
C LYS A 39 -7.74 1.11 -14.80
N PRO A 40 -8.74 1.90 -15.26
CA PRO A 40 -8.67 3.32 -15.62
C PRO A 40 -8.88 4.30 -14.45
N HIS A 41 -9.03 3.81 -13.22
CA HIS A 41 -9.15 4.65 -12.04
C HIS A 41 -7.82 5.37 -11.76
N ARG A 42 -7.87 6.46 -10.98
CA ARG A 42 -6.69 7.30 -10.73
C ARG A 42 -6.70 7.89 -9.34
N VAL A 43 -5.51 8.10 -8.80
CA VAL A 43 -5.29 8.98 -7.65
C VAL A 43 -5.46 10.42 -8.13
N THR A 44 -6.32 11.18 -7.47
CA THR A 44 -6.57 12.60 -7.78
C THR A 44 -5.84 13.53 -6.81
N ALA A 45 -5.54 13.07 -5.61
CA ALA A 45 -4.68 13.75 -4.64
C ALA A 45 -4.03 12.73 -3.68
N CYS A 46 -2.88 13.07 -3.13
CA CYS A 46 -2.27 12.33 -2.03
C CYS A 46 -1.45 13.28 -1.16
N ARG A 47 -1.41 12.99 0.15
CA ARG A 47 -0.57 13.69 1.12
C ARG A 47 0.16 12.67 1.98
N LEU A 48 1.48 12.63 1.86
CA LEU A 48 2.35 11.64 2.49
C LEU A 48 3.38 12.32 3.40
N ASP A 49 3.15 12.27 4.72
CA ASP A 49 4.12 12.67 5.75
C ASP A 49 4.78 11.41 6.31
N VAL A 50 5.86 10.97 5.66
CA VAL A 50 6.44 9.62 5.77
C VAL A 50 7.25 9.45 7.06
N ARG A 51 6.55 9.44 8.20
CA ARG A 51 7.05 9.20 9.55
C ARG A 51 5.92 8.65 10.42
N PRO A 52 6.20 7.94 11.53
CA PRO A 52 5.15 7.51 12.45
C PRO A 52 4.23 8.66 12.90
N GLY A 53 2.92 8.43 12.79
CA GLY A 53 1.85 9.39 13.06
C GLY A 53 1.65 10.47 12.00
N GLY A 54 2.46 10.48 10.93
CA GLY A 54 2.27 11.36 9.78
C GLY A 54 1.20 10.82 8.82
N ALA A 55 0.59 11.74 8.07
CA ALA A 55 -0.50 11.47 7.13
C ALA A 55 -0.10 10.44 6.06
N CYS A 56 -0.99 9.50 5.78
CA CYS A 56 -0.93 8.58 4.64
C CYS A 56 -2.26 8.69 3.88
N ASN A 57 -2.56 9.88 3.40
CA ASN A 57 -3.88 10.21 2.85
C ASN A 57 -3.87 10.10 1.33
N THR A 58 -4.90 9.46 0.77
CA THR A 58 -5.07 9.32 -0.68
C THR A 58 -6.52 9.59 -1.07
N THR A 59 -6.71 10.33 -2.15
CA THR A 59 -8.00 10.55 -2.79
C THR A 59 -7.93 9.95 -4.18
N PHE A 60 -8.90 9.13 -4.54
CA PHE A 60 -8.94 8.46 -5.84
C PHE A 60 -10.35 8.45 -6.40
N GLU A 61 -10.44 8.40 -7.73
CA GLU A 61 -11.70 8.36 -8.46
C GLU A 61 -11.92 6.98 -9.07
N VAL A 62 -13.03 6.35 -8.71
CA VAL A 62 -13.49 5.06 -9.24
C VAL A 62 -14.85 5.26 -9.88
N ASP A 63 -14.97 4.98 -11.17
CA ASP A 63 -16.22 5.14 -11.95
C ASP A 63 -16.91 6.51 -11.77
N GLY A 64 -16.12 7.58 -11.72
CA GLY A 64 -16.60 8.95 -11.53
C GLY A 64 -16.95 9.31 -10.09
N LYS A 65 -16.79 8.38 -9.13
CA LYS A 65 -16.98 8.63 -7.71
C LYS A 65 -15.65 8.87 -7.02
N VAL A 66 -15.56 9.98 -6.29
CA VAL A 66 -14.41 10.30 -5.44
C VAL A 66 -14.49 9.49 -4.15
N MET A 67 -13.37 8.86 -3.79
CA MET A 67 -13.16 8.12 -2.56
C MET A 67 -11.94 8.70 -1.84
N GLU A 68 -12.05 8.87 -0.53
CA GLU A 68 -11.01 9.40 0.33
C GLU A 68 -10.62 8.33 1.34
N ASN A 69 -9.32 8.02 1.39
CA ASN A 69 -8.72 7.20 2.41
C ASN A 69 -7.81 8.09 3.26
N GLU A 70 -8.19 8.28 4.51
CA GLU A 70 -7.38 8.97 5.51
C GLU A 70 -6.73 7.96 6.45
N GLY A 71 -5.48 8.20 6.79
CA GLY A 71 -4.72 7.25 7.58
C GLY A 71 -3.40 7.82 8.08
N VAL A 72 -2.65 7.00 8.80
CA VAL A 72 -1.33 7.34 9.30
C VAL A 72 -0.32 6.24 9.02
N TYR A 73 0.94 6.63 8.88
CA TYR A 73 2.06 5.69 9.01
C TYR A 73 2.22 5.29 10.48
N LEU A 74 2.38 4.00 10.75
CA LEU A 74 2.66 3.44 12.07
C LEU A 74 4.16 3.16 12.26
N GLU A 75 4.82 2.68 11.22
CA GLU A 75 6.24 2.31 11.24
C GLU A 75 6.84 2.59 9.86
N VAL A 76 8.02 3.20 9.85
CA VAL A 76 8.75 3.56 8.63
C VAL A 76 10.21 3.16 8.83
N ILE A 77 10.64 2.11 8.13
CA ILE A 77 12.04 1.72 8.05
C ILE A 77 12.47 1.95 6.59
N PRO A 78 13.30 2.98 6.32
CA PRO A 78 13.70 3.34 4.97
C PRO A 78 14.17 2.13 4.15
N ASN A 79 13.61 1.97 2.95
CA ASN A 79 13.91 0.91 1.99
C ASN A 79 13.64 -0.52 2.44
N GLU A 80 13.05 -0.73 3.63
CA GLU A 80 12.85 -2.08 4.19
C GLU A 80 11.40 -2.35 4.55
N LYS A 81 10.70 -1.37 5.16
CA LYS A 81 9.36 -1.58 5.69
C LYS A 81 8.54 -0.31 5.76
N LEU A 82 7.25 -0.44 5.42
CA LEU A 82 6.23 0.57 5.70
C LEU A 82 5.05 -0.11 6.37
N VAL A 83 4.54 0.49 7.44
CA VAL A 83 3.26 0.12 8.04
C VAL A 83 2.38 1.35 8.05
N PHE A 84 1.17 1.24 7.52
CA PHE A 84 0.18 2.31 7.55
C PHE A 84 -1.22 1.75 7.79
N THR A 85 -2.12 2.59 8.27
CA THR A 85 -3.45 2.17 8.69
C THR A 85 -4.46 3.28 8.49
N ASP A 86 -5.71 2.90 8.27
CA ASP A 86 -6.88 3.79 8.38
C ASP A 86 -7.56 3.71 9.77
N THR A 87 -6.97 2.95 10.71
CA THR A 87 -7.46 2.87 12.10
C THR A 87 -7.35 4.19 12.84
N TYR A 88 -6.43 5.06 12.41
CA TYR A 88 -6.23 6.38 12.97
C TYR A 88 -6.02 7.42 11.87
N THR A 89 -6.49 8.64 12.11
CA THR A 89 -6.02 9.84 11.41
C THR A 89 -4.96 10.57 12.24
N GLU A 90 -4.41 11.68 11.72
CA GLU A 90 -3.31 12.37 12.38
C GLU A 90 -3.65 12.79 13.82
N GLY A 91 -2.63 12.72 14.69
CA GLY A 91 -2.81 12.93 16.12
C GLY A 91 -3.46 11.75 16.85
N TRP A 92 -3.42 10.56 16.26
CA TRP A 92 -3.92 9.30 16.87
C TRP A 92 -5.42 9.31 17.14
N LYS A 93 -6.18 9.99 16.28
CA LYS A 93 -7.64 10.03 16.39
C LYS A 93 -8.22 8.75 15.80
N PRO A 94 -8.97 7.94 16.57
CA PRO A 94 -9.54 6.71 16.04
C PRO A 94 -10.54 6.99 14.91
N ALA A 95 -10.47 6.21 13.84
CA ALA A 95 -11.50 6.21 12.81
C ALA A 95 -12.75 5.47 13.29
N ALA A 96 -13.93 5.90 12.84
CA ALA A 96 -15.20 5.30 13.23
C ALA A 96 -15.41 3.90 12.63
N ASP A 97 -14.93 3.68 11.39
CA ASP A 97 -15.04 2.41 10.68
C ASP A 97 -13.77 2.12 9.87
N PRO A 98 -12.69 1.65 10.51
CA PRO A 98 -11.45 1.35 9.81
C PRO A 98 -11.50 0.02 9.08
N PHE A 99 -10.83 -0.06 7.93
CA PHE A 99 -10.80 -1.22 7.07
C PHE A 99 -9.61 -2.13 7.36
N MET A 100 -8.39 -1.58 7.43
CA MET A 100 -7.18 -2.42 7.54
C MET A 100 -5.93 -1.70 8.07
N THR A 101 -4.97 -2.50 8.51
CA THR A 101 -3.56 -2.09 8.61
C THR A 101 -2.75 -2.81 7.53
N ALA A 102 -2.06 -2.05 6.69
CA ALA A 102 -1.18 -2.58 5.66
C ALA A 102 0.27 -2.62 6.16
N ILE A 103 0.95 -3.75 5.94
CA ILE A 103 2.37 -3.94 6.21
C ILE A 103 3.05 -4.29 4.88
N LEU A 104 3.99 -3.45 4.47
CA LEU A 104 4.81 -3.64 3.29
C LEU A 104 6.24 -3.94 3.70
N THR A 105 6.85 -4.94 3.10
CA THR A 105 8.28 -5.22 3.24
C THR A 105 8.96 -5.30 1.88
N PHE A 106 10.19 -4.81 1.83
CA PHE A 106 11.04 -4.75 0.64
C PHE A 106 12.37 -5.46 0.93
N GLU A 107 12.45 -6.75 0.59
CA GLU A 107 13.67 -7.54 0.76
C GLU A 107 14.52 -7.49 -0.52
N ASP A 108 15.81 -7.20 -0.39
CA ASP A 108 16.75 -7.20 -1.52
C ASP A 108 17.07 -8.64 -1.95
N LEU A 109 16.77 -8.98 -3.20
CA LEU A 109 17.08 -10.29 -3.79
C LEU A 109 18.41 -10.29 -4.56
N GLY A 110 19.12 -9.16 -4.57
CA GLY A 110 20.28 -8.92 -5.41
C GLY A 110 19.93 -8.73 -6.89
N GLY A 111 20.90 -8.20 -7.65
CA GLY A 111 20.74 -7.96 -9.09
C GLY A 111 19.66 -6.93 -9.42
N GLY A 112 19.39 -5.98 -8.52
CA GLY A 112 18.37 -4.94 -8.71
C GLY A 112 16.94 -5.46 -8.65
N ARG A 113 16.69 -6.53 -7.89
CA ARG A 113 15.35 -7.11 -7.69
C ARG A 113 14.94 -7.07 -6.23
N THR A 114 13.63 -7.00 -6.00
CA THR A 114 13.03 -6.88 -4.67
C THR A 114 11.95 -7.94 -4.45
N ARG A 115 11.99 -8.63 -3.32
CA ARG A 115 10.84 -9.38 -2.79
C ARG A 115 9.92 -8.37 -2.12
N TYR A 116 8.84 -8.03 -2.79
CA TYR A 116 7.77 -7.19 -2.27
C TYR A 116 6.71 -8.07 -1.61
N THR A 117 6.44 -7.83 -0.32
CA THR A 117 5.34 -8.49 0.38
C THR A 117 4.40 -7.43 0.95
N ALA A 118 3.11 -7.59 0.68
CA ALA A 118 2.03 -6.81 1.26
C ALA A 118 1.16 -7.71 2.13
N VAL A 119 0.93 -7.29 3.36
CA VAL A 119 0.01 -7.92 4.30
C VAL A 119 -1.07 -6.91 4.67
N ALA A 120 -2.33 -7.25 4.44
CA ALA A 120 -3.47 -6.49 4.92
C ALA A 120 -4.07 -7.19 6.15
N ARG A 121 -3.99 -6.56 7.31
CA ARG A 121 -4.55 -7.05 8.58
C ARG A 121 -5.91 -6.46 8.84
N HIS A 122 -6.84 -7.30 9.28
CA HIS A 122 -8.23 -6.90 9.52
C HIS A 122 -8.62 -7.09 10.98
N ARG A 123 -9.56 -6.27 11.45
CA ARG A 123 -10.06 -6.30 12.83
C ARG A 123 -10.79 -7.59 13.21
N ASN A 124 -11.35 -8.30 12.22
CA ASN A 124 -12.08 -9.55 12.39
C ASN A 124 -12.19 -10.31 11.05
N ALA A 125 -12.61 -11.56 11.12
CA ALA A 125 -12.75 -12.44 9.96
C ALA A 125 -13.79 -11.95 8.94
N ALA A 126 -14.83 -11.23 9.37
CA ALA A 126 -15.83 -10.68 8.44
C ALA A 126 -15.23 -9.58 7.55
N SER A 127 -14.41 -8.68 8.11
CA SER A 127 -13.68 -7.66 7.36
C SER A 127 -12.62 -8.27 6.45
N ALA A 128 -11.88 -9.30 6.90
CA ALA A 128 -10.94 -10.03 6.05
C ALA A 128 -11.65 -10.69 4.86
N ARG A 129 -12.78 -11.36 5.13
CA ARG A 129 -13.60 -12.00 4.08
C ARG A 129 -14.15 -10.97 3.10
N GLN A 130 -14.64 -9.84 3.59
CA GLN A 130 -15.12 -8.74 2.74
C GLN A 130 -14.02 -8.24 1.81
N HIS A 131 -12.80 -8.00 2.30
CA HIS A 131 -11.70 -7.53 1.47
C HIS A 131 -11.28 -8.58 0.43
N LEU A 132 -11.29 -9.86 0.81
CA LEU A 132 -11.05 -10.96 -0.12
C LEU A 132 -12.11 -11.00 -1.23
N ASP A 133 -13.39 -10.91 -0.88
CA ASP A 133 -14.52 -10.94 -1.82
C ASP A 133 -14.56 -9.69 -2.72
N MET A 134 -14.01 -8.56 -2.25
CA MET A 134 -13.76 -7.36 -3.07
C MET A 134 -12.59 -7.54 -4.05
N GLY A 135 -11.90 -8.68 -4.03
CA GLY A 135 -10.85 -9.02 -4.98
C GLY A 135 -9.45 -8.58 -4.56
N PHE A 136 -9.10 -8.66 -3.26
CA PHE A 136 -7.76 -8.29 -2.74
C PHE A 136 -6.60 -8.74 -3.65
N HIS A 137 -6.58 -10.02 -4.06
CA HIS A 137 -5.48 -10.55 -4.87
C HIS A 137 -5.43 -9.94 -6.28
N ASP A 138 -6.58 -9.69 -6.89
CA ASP A 138 -6.65 -9.08 -8.23
C ASP A 138 -6.31 -7.59 -8.15
N GLY A 139 -6.87 -6.87 -7.19
CA GLY A 139 -6.64 -5.45 -6.96
C GLY A 139 -5.17 -5.17 -6.59
N TRP A 140 -4.68 -5.78 -5.52
CA TRP A 140 -3.30 -5.58 -5.07
C TRP A 140 -2.29 -6.18 -6.03
N GLY A 141 -2.62 -7.32 -6.67
CA GLY A 141 -1.81 -7.90 -7.73
C GLY A 141 -1.64 -6.96 -8.92
N THR A 142 -2.71 -6.28 -9.35
CA THR A 142 -2.66 -5.26 -10.39
C THR A 142 -1.79 -4.08 -9.96
N VAL A 143 -1.96 -3.59 -8.73
CA VAL A 143 -1.14 -2.51 -8.17
C VAL A 143 0.35 -2.88 -8.17
N ALA A 144 0.71 -4.11 -7.78
CA ALA A 144 2.10 -4.58 -7.81
C ALA A 144 2.67 -4.65 -9.24
N THR A 145 1.89 -5.11 -10.22
CA THR A 145 2.30 -5.11 -11.63
C THR A 145 2.48 -3.69 -12.19
N GLN A 146 1.59 -2.77 -11.84
CA GLN A 146 1.72 -1.36 -12.25
C GLN A 146 2.95 -0.69 -11.60
N LEU A 147 3.21 -1.00 -10.33
CA LEU A 147 4.38 -0.52 -9.59
C LEU A 147 5.68 -0.98 -10.25
N GLU A 148 5.78 -2.26 -10.61
CA GLU A 148 6.95 -2.80 -11.32
C GLU A 148 7.18 -2.06 -12.65
N ALA A 149 6.14 -1.97 -13.49
CA ALA A 149 6.26 -1.31 -14.79
C ALA A 149 6.64 0.17 -14.67
N TYR A 150 6.08 0.88 -13.69
CA TYR A 150 6.42 2.27 -13.42
C TYR A 150 7.87 2.42 -12.94
N ALA A 151 8.29 1.60 -11.97
CA ALA A 151 9.66 1.62 -11.45
C ALA A 151 10.69 1.30 -12.55
N GLN A 152 10.41 0.34 -13.44
CA GLN A 152 11.27 0.05 -14.59
C GLN A 152 11.38 1.24 -15.54
N GLY A 153 10.28 1.97 -15.77
CA GLY A 153 10.29 3.19 -16.57
C GLY A 153 11.15 4.32 -15.99
N LEU A 154 11.36 4.36 -14.68
CA LEU A 154 12.24 5.35 -14.03
C LEU A 154 13.74 5.01 -14.12
N MET A 155 14.07 3.77 -14.50
CA MET A 155 15.46 3.31 -14.65
C MET A 155 15.99 3.42 -16.08
N ALA A 156 15.11 3.70 -17.04
CA ALA A 156 15.42 3.85 -18.46
C ALA A 156 15.86 5.29 -18.78
#